data_AF-A0A7X5WWH3-F1
#
_entry.id   AF-A0A7X5WWH3-F1
#
_cell.length_a   1.000
_cell.length_b   1.000
_cell.length_c   1.000
_cell.angle_alpha   90.00
_cell.angle_beta   90.00
_cell.angle_gamma   90.00
#
_symmetry.space_group_name_H-M   'P 1'
#
loop_
_entity.id
_entity.type
_entity.pdbx_description
1 polymer ?
#
loop_
_entity_poly.entity_id
_entity_poly.type
_entity_poly.pdbx_seq_one_letter_code
_entity_poly.pdbx_strand_id
1 'polypeptide(L)' 'MIGLTEAEAKQTATGLGFGVDVEIVQNPEPDGEQRPGRVWAQDPSPDTPGDGIDTVRLRVNPEPEPEPDPEDD' A
#
# COMPACT_ATOMS: atom_id res chain seq x y z
N MET A 1 -7.42 1.39 -4.92
CA MET A 1 -6.28 2.08 -4.28
C MET A 1 -4.92 1.57 -4.77
N ILE A 2 -4.90 0.57 -5.67
CA ILE A 2 -3.68 0.08 -6.31
C ILE A 2 -2.93 1.22 -7.01
N GLY A 3 -1.61 1.27 -6.84
CA GLY A 3 -0.72 2.27 -7.42
C GLY A 3 -0.60 3.58 -6.63
N LEU A 4 -1.42 3.78 -5.60
CA LEU A 4 -1.31 4.93 -4.69
C LEU A 4 -0.18 4.72 -3.69
N THR A 5 0.32 5.82 -3.10
CA THR A 5 1.17 5.74 -1.91
C THR A 5 0.37 5.27 -0.70
N GLU A 6 1.06 4.79 0.34
CA GLU A 6 0.42 4.45 1.62
C GLU A 6 -0.50 5.57 2.11
N ALA A 7 0.00 6.81 2.14
CA ALA A 7 -0.73 7.95 2.65
C ALA A 7 -1.99 8.26 1.84
N GLU A 8 -1.89 8.26 0.51
CA GLU A 8 -3.03 8.49 -0.38
C GLU A 8 -4.08 7.38 -0.27
N ALA A 9 -3.65 6.13 -0.19
CA ALA A 9 -4.53 4.98 -0.07
C ALA A 9 -5.26 5.01 1.28
N LYS A 10 -4.55 5.35 2.36
CA LYS A 10 -5.13 5.53 3.69
C LYS A 10 -6.17 6.66 3.71
N GLN A 11 -5.83 7.82 3.14
CA GLN A 11 -6.77 8.94 3.03
C GLN A 11 -8.01 8.56 2.23
N THR A 12 -7.85 7.79 1.14
CA THR A 12 -8.97 7.34 0.31
C THR A 12 -9.89 6.41 1.11
N ALA A 13 -9.36 5.37 1.74
CA ALA A 13 -10.16 4.41 2.51
C ALA A 13 -10.83 5.05 3.73
N THR A 14 -10.12 5.89 4.48
CA THR A 14 -10.71 6.65 5.59
C THR A 14 -11.77 7.64 5.12
N GLY A 15 -11.58 8.28 3.95
CA GLY A 15 -12.58 9.17 3.35
C GLY A 15 -13.87 8.46 2.94
N LEU A 16 -13.79 7.16 2.69
CA LEU A 16 -14.95 6.29 2.42
C LEU A 16 -15.57 5.71 3.70
N GLY A 17 -14.99 5.97 4.87
CA GLY A 17 -15.45 5.47 6.17
C GLY A 17 -14.91 4.10 6.56
N PHE A 18 -13.93 3.56 5.82
CA PHE A 18 -13.29 2.28 6.12
C PHE A 18 -12.07 2.45 7.03
N GLY A 19 -11.86 1.48 7.93
CA GLY A 19 -10.58 1.27 8.59
C GLY A 19 -9.49 0.89 7.58
N VAL A 20 -8.23 1.14 7.93
CA VAL A 20 -7.09 0.85 7.04
C VAL A 20 -6.03 0.09 7.81
N ASP A 21 -5.66 -1.08 7.30
CA ASP A 21 -4.52 -1.88 7.76
C ASP A 21 -3.45 -1.88 6.67
N VAL A 22 -2.25 -1.39 6.95
CA VAL A 22 -1.17 -1.33 5.95
C VAL A 22 -0.11 -2.36 6.31
N GLU A 23 0.22 -3.21 5.34
CA GLU A 23 1.28 -4.21 5.43
C GLU A 23 2.37 -3.85 4.41
N ILE A 24 3.58 -3.56 4.91
CA ILE A 24 4.75 -3.35 4.06
C ILE A 24 5.33 -4.71 3.71
N VAL A 25 5.17 -5.13 2.46
CA VAL A 25 5.59 -6.43 1.96
C VAL A 25 5.89 -6.35 0.46
N GLN A 26 6.99 -6.94 0.04
CA GLN A 26 7.37 -6.96 -1.38
C GLN A 26 6.36 -7.77 -2.19
N ASN A 27 5.96 -7.26 -3.36
CA ASN A 27 5.15 -8.02 -4.30
C ASN A 27 5.89 -9.32 -4.69
N PRO A 28 5.32 -10.50 -4.43
CA PRO A 28 5.94 -11.77 -4.80
C PRO A 28 5.95 -12.02 -6.32
N GLU A 29 5.19 -11.25 -7.11
CA GLU A 29 5.14 -11.39 -8.56
C GLU A 29 6.38 -10.75 -9.22
N PRO A 30 7.21 -11.52 -9.94
CA PRO A 30 8.48 -11.02 -10.51
C PRO A 30 8.25 -10.00 -11.64
N ASP A 31 7.14 -10.11 -12.37
CA ASP A 31 6.70 -9.18 -13.41
C ASP A 31 5.76 -8.09 -12.87
N GLY A 32 5.45 -8.14 -11.57
CA GLY A 32 4.63 -7.16 -10.91
C GLY A 32 5.32 -5.79 -10.92
N GLU A 33 4.52 -4.73 -10.96
CA GLU A 33 5.01 -3.37 -10.83
C GLU A 33 5.59 -3.18 -9.43
N GLN A 34 6.88 -3.46 -9.28
CA GLN A 34 7.69 -3.21 -8.09
C GLN A 34 7.93 -1.70 -7.99
N ARG A 35 6.85 -0.94 -7.84
CA ARG A 35 6.92 0.49 -7.56
C ARG A 35 7.08 0.62 -6.05
N PRO A 36 8.29 0.95 -5.54
CA PRO A 36 8.51 1.11 -4.11
C PRO A 36 7.60 2.19 -3.52
N GLY A 37 7.17 1.98 -2.28
CA GLY A 37 6.29 2.90 -1.55
C GLY A 37 4.86 2.97 -2.08
N ARG A 38 4.48 2.07 -3.00
CA ARG A 38 3.13 2.04 -3.59
C ARG A 38 2.39 0.75 -3.27
N VAL A 39 1.08 0.89 -3.11
CA VAL A 39 0.14 -0.22 -2.92
C VAL A 39 0.13 -1.08 -4.17
N TRP A 40 0.47 -2.36 -4.03
CA TRP A 40 0.40 -3.35 -5.11
C TRP A 40 -0.79 -4.29 -4.98
N ALA A 41 -1.34 -4.48 -3.76
CA ALA A 41 -2.56 -5.24 -3.54
C ALA A 41 -3.44 -4.61 -2.45
N GLN A 42 -4.73 -4.89 -2.52
CA GLN A 42 -5.70 -4.57 -1.48
C GLN A 42 -6.63 -5.75 -1.24
N ASP A 43 -7.06 -5.92 0.01
CA ASP A 43 -8.07 -6.89 0.41
C ASP A 43 -9.08 -6.20 1.35
N PRO A 44 -10.39 -6.23 1.08
CA PRO A 44 -11.04 -6.87 -0.07
C PRO A 44 -10.73 -6.19 -1.41
N SER A 45 -10.97 -6.94 -2.49
CA SER A 45 -10.76 -6.43 -3.86
C SER A 45 -11.63 -5.20 -4.15
N PRO A 46 -11.19 -4.29 -5.02
CA PRO A 46 -11.94 -3.05 -5.31
C PRO A 46 -13.33 -3.33 -5.92
N ASP A 47 -13.50 -4.48 -6.56
CA ASP A 47 -14.79 -4.95 -7.10
C ASP A 47 -15.70 -5.61 -6.05
N THR A 48 -15.21 -5.81 -4.82
CA THR A 48 -16.03 -6.36 -3.73
C THR A 48 -16.99 -5.26 -3.24
N PRO A 49 -18.32 -5.53 -3.21
CA PRO A 49 -19.29 -4.56 -2.71
C PRO A 49 -18.99 -4.21 -1.25
N GLY A 50 -19.02 -2.91 -0.94
CA GLY A 50 -18.66 -2.32 0.36
C GLY A 50 -19.54 -2.74 1.56
N ASP A 51 -20.63 -3.46 1.32
CA ASP A 51 -21.57 -3.89 2.35
C ASP A 51 -20.92 -4.89 3.31
N GLY A 52 -20.59 -4.43 4.52
CA GLY A 52 -19.96 -5.24 5.57
C GLY A 52 -18.43 -5.23 5.57
N ILE A 53 -17.80 -4.30 4.84
CA ILE A 53 -16.35 -4.09 4.93
C ILE A 53 -16.09 -3.00 5.96
N ASP A 54 -15.53 -3.38 7.11
CA ASP A 54 -15.14 -2.42 8.15
C ASP A 54 -13.69 -1.94 7.98
N THR A 55 -12.83 -2.74 7.37
CA THR A 55 -11.39 -2.44 7.22
C THR A 55 -10.86 -2.97 5.90
N VAL A 56 -10.05 -2.15 5.23
CA VAL A 56 -9.33 -2.52 4.01
C VAL A 56 -7.86 -2.71 4.35
N ARG A 57 -7.33 -3.88 3.99
CA ARG A 57 -5.93 -4.23 4.11
C ARG A 57 -5.18 -3.88 2.83
N LEU A 58 -4.14 -3.09 2.94
CA LEU A 58 -3.33 -2.60 1.83
C LEU A 58 -1.93 -3.19 1.93
N ARG A 59 -1.41 -3.75 0.83
CA ARG A 59 -0.03 -4.23 0.74
C ARG A 59 0.79 -3.27 -0.09
N VAL A 60 1.84 -2.74 0.50
CA VAL A 60 2.70 -1.71 -0.08
C VAL A 60 4.10 -2.28 -0.28
N ASN A 61 4.69 -2.03 -1.45
CA ASN A 61 6.07 -2.43 -1.68
C ASN A 61 6.99 -1.63 -0.74
N PRO A 62 7.95 -2.27 -0.07
CA PRO A 62 8.92 -1.55 0.73
C PRO A 62 9.63 -0.48 -0.11
N GLU A 63 9.80 0.71 0.47
CA GLU A 63 10.72 1.69 -0.10
C GLU A 63 12.14 1.15 0.04
N PRO A 64 13.04 1.38 -0.95
CA PRO A 64 14.45 1.13 -0.72
C PRO A 64 14.85 1.96 0.49
N GLU A 65 15.44 1.32 1.51
CA GLU A 65 16.02 2.05 2.62
C GLU A 65 16.93 3.13 2.03
N PRO A 66 16.81 4.40 2.44
CA PRO A 66 17.74 5.42 1.99
C PRO A 66 19.13 4.91 2.34
N GLU A 67 19.98 4.72 1.33
CA GLU A 67 21.38 4.40 1.57
C GLU A 67 21.89 5.45 2.56
N PRO A 68 22.51 5.06 3.68
CA PRO A 68 23.02 6.03 4.64
C PRO A 68 23.93 6.97 3.85
N ASP A 69 23.59 8.27 3.83
CA ASP A 69 24.43 9.29 3.22
C ASP A 69 25.86 9.03 3.70
N PRO A 70 26.84 8.88 2.79
CA PRO A 70 28.22 8.73 3.22
C PRO A 70 28.51 9.93 4.11
N GLU A 71 28.73 9.69 5.41
CA GLU A 71 29.14 10.72 6.35
C GLU A 71 30.34 11.42 5.72
N ASP A 72 30.17 12.68 5.32
CA ASP A 72 31.22 13.53 4.75
C ASP A 72 32.41 13.51 5.74
N ASP A 73 33.53 12.92 5.32
CA ASP A 73 34.79 12.69 6.08
C ASP A 73 35.49 14.00 6.50
#